data_AF-A0A6G1RIC5-F1
#
_entry.id   AF-A0A6G1RIC5-F1
#
_cell.length_a   1.000
_cell.length_b   1.000
_cell.length_c   1.000
_cell.angle_alpha   90.00
_cell.angle_beta   90.00
_cell.angle_gamma   90.00
#
_symmetry.space_group_name_H-M   'P 1'
#
loop_
_entity.id
_entity.type
_entity.pdbx_description
1 polymer ?
#
loop_
_entity_poly.entity_id
_entity_poly.type
_entity_poly.pdbx_seq_one_letter_code
_entity_poly.pdbx_strand_id
1 'polypeptide(L)'
;GPITTGAQATVHASLRIKNESVASNFYHFNWIYAPLILIEKSEQRFNSIINVTGEFPGTFPVSVWVTHRNCWLCRPVARNVTVLQITEFITGNLSIAQIEDSRLITRGSGSSTGAVTRISFCLHDPSHYFKSASFVYNWDFGDGVYQITKEPFVYYN
;
A
#
# COMPACT_ATOMS: atom_id res chain seq x y z
N GLY A 1 -1.01 -1.79 2.41
CA GLY A 1 -1.21 -0.35 2.62
C GLY A 1 -2.57 0.05 2.11
N PRO A 2 -3.00 1.30 2.29
CA PRO A 2 -4.19 1.83 1.64
C PRO A 2 -4.02 1.76 0.10
N ILE A 3 -5.13 1.62 -0.62
CA ILE A 3 -5.15 1.78 -2.09
C ILE A 3 -5.49 3.22 -2.45
N THR A 4 -5.14 3.67 -3.65
CA THR A 4 -5.58 4.99 -4.10
C THR A 4 -6.99 4.97 -4.66
N THR A 5 -7.62 6.14 -4.71
CA THR A 5 -8.94 6.33 -5.32
C THR A 5 -8.94 5.82 -6.78
N GLY A 6 -9.97 5.06 -7.15
CA GLY A 6 -10.11 4.42 -8.47
C GLY A 6 -9.33 3.11 -8.65
N ALA A 7 -8.38 2.80 -7.76
CA ALA A 7 -7.65 1.54 -7.81
C ALA A 7 -8.51 0.35 -7.40
N GLN A 8 -8.19 -0.83 -7.94
CA GLN A 8 -8.88 -2.06 -7.57
C GLN A 8 -8.19 -2.72 -6.37
N ALA A 9 -9.00 -3.21 -5.44
CA ALA A 9 -8.58 -4.03 -4.32
C ALA A 9 -9.23 -5.41 -4.40
N THR A 10 -8.44 -6.44 -4.15
CA THR A 10 -8.91 -7.82 -4.04
C THR A 10 -9.07 -8.21 -2.58
N VAL A 11 -10.27 -8.61 -2.19
CA VAL A 11 -10.57 -9.11 -0.84
C VAL A 11 -10.85 -10.60 -0.91
N HIS A 12 -10.10 -11.38 -0.14
CA HIS A 12 -10.20 -12.84 -0.09
C HIS A 12 -10.86 -13.28 1.22
N ALA A 13 -11.89 -14.12 1.13
CA ALA A 13 -12.48 -14.82 2.26
C ALA A 13 -12.27 -16.33 2.11
N SER A 14 -11.79 -16.97 3.17
CA SER A 14 -11.65 -18.43 3.25
C SER A 14 -12.35 -18.97 4.48
N LEU A 15 -13.21 -19.97 4.28
CA LEU A 15 -13.81 -20.75 5.35
C LEU A 15 -12.91 -21.94 5.69
N ARG A 16 -12.46 -22.02 6.94
CA ARG A 16 -11.72 -23.19 7.46
C ARG A 16 -12.63 -23.99 8.40
N ILE A 17 -12.72 -25.30 8.17
CA ILE A 17 -13.53 -26.22 8.97
C ILE A 17 -12.60 -27.19 9.68
N LYS A 18 -12.82 -27.41 10.98
CA LYS A 18 -11.93 -28.22 11.84
C LYS A 18 -12.02 -29.73 11.57
N ASN A 19 -13.18 -30.21 11.11
CA ASN A 19 -13.42 -31.62 10.82
C ASN A 19 -13.77 -31.80 9.34
N GLU A 20 -12.93 -32.52 8.60
CA GLU A 20 -13.15 -32.89 7.19
C GLU A 20 -14.22 -33.99 7.02
N SER A 21 -15.13 -34.17 7.97
CA SER A 21 -16.26 -35.09 7.77
C SER A 21 -17.12 -34.53 6.65
N VAL A 22 -16.94 -35.14 5.48
CA VAL A 22 -17.48 -34.81 4.17
C VAL A 22 -18.98 -34.67 4.23
N ALA A 23 -19.45 -33.45 4.48
CA ALA A 23 -20.72 -33.05 3.95
C ALA A 23 -20.44 -32.30 2.64
N SER A 24 -21.17 -32.68 1.60
CA SER A 24 -21.29 -32.04 0.28
C SER A 24 -21.90 -30.63 0.38
N ASN A 25 -21.54 -29.89 1.42
CA ASN A 25 -22.08 -28.59 1.74
C ASN A 25 -21.34 -27.57 0.89
N PHE A 26 -22.03 -27.09 -0.13
CA PHE A 26 -21.69 -25.83 -0.77
C PHE A 26 -22.07 -24.70 0.18
N TYR A 27 -21.14 -23.78 0.39
CA TYR A 27 -21.37 -22.56 1.15
C TYR A 27 -21.61 -21.40 0.22
N HIS A 28 -22.35 -20.40 0.70
CA HIS A 28 -22.54 -19.14 0.00
C HIS A 28 -21.92 -17.99 0.79
N PHE A 29 -21.17 -17.15 0.10
CA PHE A 29 -20.53 -15.98 0.68
C PHE A 29 -21.33 -14.73 0.34
N ASN A 30 -21.88 -14.12 1.38
CA ASN A 30 -22.68 -12.91 1.29
C ASN A 30 -21.81 -11.75 1.73
N TRP A 31 -21.64 -10.76 0.85
CA TRP A 31 -20.76 -9.63 1.05
C TRP A 31 -21.55 -8.34 1.24
N ILE A 32 -21.08 -7.49 2.15
CA ILE A 32 -21.43 -6.07 2.22
C ILE A 32 -20.15 -5.29 1.99
N TYR A 33 -20.14 -4.52 0.91
CA TYR A 33 -19.01 -3.69 0.49
C TYR A 33 -19.43 -2.25 0.19
N ALA A 34 -20.71 -1.89 0.34
CA ALA A 34 -21.17 -0.52 0.09
C ALA A 34 -20.44 0.47 1.04
N PRO A 35 -20.02 1.65 0.54
CA PRO A 35 -20.32 2.26 -0.77
C PRO A 35 -19.30 1.93 -1.89
N LEU A 36 -18.45 0.90 -1.74
CA LEU A 36 -17.53 0.48 -2.79
C LEU A 36 -18.28 -0.11 -4.00
N ILE A 37 -17.64 -0.03 -5.17
CA ILE A 37 -18.15 -0.55 -6.44
C ILE A 37 -17.58 -1.96 -6.65
N LEU A 38 -18.44 -2.95 -6.84
CA LEU A 38 -18.03 -4.32 -7.18
C LEU A 38 -17.65 -4.40 -8.66
N ILE A 39 -16.42 -4.82 -8.93
CA ILE A 39 -15.91 -5.07 -10.28
C ILE A 39 -16.15 -6.53 -10.68
N GLU A 40 -15.74 -7.45 -9.82
CA GLU A 40 -15.83 -8.88 -10.08
C GLU A 40 -16.04 -9.64 -8.78
N LYS A 41 -16.77 -10.76 -8.86
CA LYS A 41 -16.91 -11.73 -7.78
C LYS A 41 -16.62 -13.13 -8.31
N SER A 42 -15.77 -13.85 -7.60
CA SER A 42 -15.53 -15.28 -7.82
C SER A 42 -15.82 -16.06 -6.55
N GLU A 43 -16.47 -17.21 -6.68
CA GLU A 43 -16.86 -18.04 -5.53
C GLU A 43 -16.56 -19.51 -5.82
N GLN A 44 -15.82 -20.11 -4.90
CA GLN A 44 -15.46 -21.52 -4.85
C GLN A 44 -16.03 -22.14 -3.57
N ARG A 45 -15.89 -23.46 -3.41
CA ARG A 45 -16.52 -24.21 -2.32
C ARG A 45 -16.27 -23.62 -0.91
N PHE A 46 -15.04 -23.19 -0.65
CA PHE A 46 -14.62 -22.65 0.65
C PHE A 46 -13.98 -21.26 0.56
N ASN A 47 -13.91 -20.69 -0.64
CA ASN A 47 -13.25 -19.42 -0.88
C ASN A 47 -14.18 -18.50 -1.66
N SER A 48 -14.16 -17.22 -1.34
CA SER A 48 -14.80 -16.20 -2.16
C SER A 48 -13.89 -15.00 -2.28
N ILE A 49 -13.87 -14.43 -3.47
CA ILE A 49 -13.04 -13.30 -3.83
C ILE A 49 -13.97 -12.23 -4.38
N ILE A 50 -13.79 -10.99 -3.90
CA ILE A 50 -14.37 -9.82 -4.54
C ILE A 50 -13.25 -8.87 -4.96
N ASN A 51 -13.37 -8.33 -6.16
CA ASN A 51 -12.59 -7.19 -6.64
C ASN A 51 -13.48 -5.96 -6.54
N VAL A 52 -13.04 -4.97 -5.77
CA VAL A 52 -13.79 -3.74 -5.50
C VAL A 52 -12.94 -2.52 -5.80
N THR A 53 -13.59 -1.41 -6.12
CA THR A 53 -12.95 -0.09 -6.25
C THR A 53 -13.77 0.95 -5.48
N GLY A 54 -13.17 2.11 -5.18
CA GLY A 54 -13.86 3.23 -4.56
C GLY A 54 -13.44 4.56 -5.18
N GLU A 55 -14.41 5.44 -5.37
CA GLU A 55 -14.23 6.75 -6.03
C GLU A 55 -13.89 7.89 -5.06
N PHE A 56 -13.92 7.62 -3.75
CA PHE A 56 -13.66 8.62 -2.73
C PHE A 56 -12.68 8.09 -1.67
N PRO A 57 -11.79 8.94 -1.14
CA PRO A 57 -10.94 8.58 -0.02
C PRO A 57 -11.78 8.29 1.22
N GLY A 58 -11.36 7.31 2.01
CA GLY A 58 -12.10 6.89 3.19
C GLY A 58 -11.67 5.54 3.73
N THR A 59 -12.27 5.16 4.85
CA THR A 59 -12.08 3.85 5.47
C THR A 59 -13.39 3.08 5.37
N PHE A 60 -13.38 2.00 4.59
CA PHE A 60 -14.58 1.26 4.21
C PHE A 60 -14.58 -0.14 4.82
N PRO A 61 -15.55 -0.50 5.67
CA PRO A 61 -15.67 -1.85 6.17
C PRO A 61 -16.22 -2.77 5.08
N VAL A 62 -15.52 -3.88 4.86
CA VAL A 62 -15.96 -4.95 3.98
C VAL A 62 -16.30 -6.15 4.86
N SER A 63 -17.59 -6.47 4.93
CA SER A 63 -18.10 -7.57 5.75
C SER A 63 -18.48 -8.76 4.88
N VAL A 64 -18.25 -9.96 5.41
CA VAL A 64 -18.65 -11.20 4.78
C VAL A 64 -19.29 -12.13 5.80
N TRP A 65 -20.37 -12.79 5.40
CA TRP A 65 -20.93 -13.89 6.17
C TRP A 65 -21.24 -15.09 5.28
N VAL A 66 -21.09 -16.26 5.89
CA VAL A 66 -21.18 -17.53 5.19
C VAL A 66 -22.44 -18.25 5.62
N THR A 67 -23.22 -18.73 4.66
CA THR A 67 -24.42 -19.55 4.88
C THR A 67 -24.31 -20.87 4.12
N HIS A 68 -25.13 -21.86 4.50
CA HIS A 68 -25.30 -23.06 3.68
C HIS A 68 -26.11 -22.71 2.43
N ARG A 69 -25.66 -23.18 1.25
CA ARG A 69 -26.29 -22.84 -0.05
C ARG A 69 -27.77 -23.24 -0.15
N ASN A 70 -28.19 -24.28 0.56
CA ASN A 70 -29.55 -24.82 0.52
C ASN A 70 -30.40 -24.47 1.74
N CYS A 71 -30.02 -23.45 2.52
CA CYS A 71 -30.78 -23.07 3.71
C CYS A 71 -31.04 -21.57 3.78
N TRP A 72 -32.27 -21.17 3.45
CA TRP A 72 -32.71 -19.77 3.43
C TRP A 72 -32.90 -19.17 4.84
N LEU A 73 -33.24 -19.97 5.84
CA LEU A 73 -33.52 -19.52 7.21
C LEU A 73 -32.39 -19.82 8.20
N CYS A 74 -31.26 -20.36 7.73
CA CYS A 74 -30.16 -20.72 8.62
C CYS A 74 -29.40 -19.50 9.10
N ARG A 75 -28.94 -19.56 10.36
CA ARG A 75 -27.97 -18.60 10.89
C ARG A 75 -26.63 -18.75 10.14
N PRO A 76 -25.90 -17.64 9.91
CA PRO A 76 -24.58 -17.72 9.32
C PRO A 76 -23.62 -18.58 10.15
N VAL A 77 -22.84 -19.43 9.47
CA VAL A 77 -21.86 -20.33 10.10
C VAL A 77 -20.56 -19.62 10.46
N ALA A 78 -20.26 -18.53 9.77
CA ALA A 78 -19.12 -17.68 10.01
C ALA A 78 -19.42 -16.25 9.56
N ARG A 79 -18.78 -15.28 10.21
CA ARG A 79 -18.82 -13.87 9.84
C ARG A 79 -17.43 -13.28 10.05
N ASN A 80 -17.03 -12.35 9.20
CA ASN A 80 -15.82 -11.58 9.40
C ASN A 80 -15.97 -10.19 8.79
N VAL A 81 -15.15 -9.26 9.26
CA VAL A 81 -15.05 -7.90 8.72
C VAL A 81 -13.57 -7.58 8.52
N THR A 82 -13.27 -6.97 7.39
CA THR A 82 -11.98 -6.34 7.13
C THR A 82 -12.20 -4.89 6.77
N VAL A 83 -11.13 -4.10 6.83
CA VAL A 83 -11.18 -2.67 6.54
C VAL A 83 -10.34 -2.38 5.32
N LEU A 84 -10.94 -1.75 4.32
CA LEU A 84 -10.25 -1.25 3.15
C LEU A 84 -10.06 0.27 3.31
N GLN A 85 -8.80 0.70 3.30
CA GLN A 85 -8.45 2.11 3.34
C GLN A 85 -8.19 2.60 1.91
N ILE A 86 -8.89 3.66 1.51
CA ILE A 86 -8.71 4.35 0.23
C ILE A 86 -8.19 5.76 0.52
N THR A 87 -7.11 6.14 -0.15
CA THR A 87 -6.46 7.46 -0.01
C THR A 87 -6.48 8.20 -1.34
N GLU A 88 -6.46 9.53 -1.29
CA GLU A 88 -6.21 10.38 -2.45
C GLU A 88 -4.70 10.62 -2.69
N PHE A 89 -3.88 10.33 -1.67
CA PHE A 89 -2.44 10.58 -1.69
C PHE A 89 -1.63 9.29 -1.77
N ILE A 90 -0.53 9.34 -2.51
CA ILE A 90 0.53 8.34 -2.42
C ILE A 90 1.53 8.83 -1.36
N THR A 91 1.66 8.06 -0.29
CA THR A 91 2.61 8.34 0.79
C THR A 91 3.93 7.59 0.57
N GLY A 92 5.03 8.27 0.87
CA GLY A 92 6.38 7.70 0.86
C GLY A 92 7.21 8.27 2.01
N ASN A 93 8.34 7.62 2.28
CA ASN A 93 9.27 8.06 3.31
C ASN A 93 10.46 8.77 2.68
N LEU A 94 10.86 9.90 3.27
CA LEU A 94 12.09 10.63 2.96
C LEU A 94 13.12 10.37 4.06
N SER A 95 14.28 9.86 3.70
CA SER A 95 15.43 9.77 4.59
C SER A 95 16.56 10.65 4.09
N ILE A 96 17.12 11.43 5.02
CA ILE A 96 18.30 12.27 4.79
C ILE A 96 19.36 11.79 5.75
N ALA A 97 20.51 11.40 5.22
CA ALA A 97 21.66 11.00 6.01
C ALA A 97 22.88 11.79 5.54
N GLN A 98 23.55 12.44 6.49
CA GLN A 98 24.88 12.99 6.29
C GLN A 98 25.88 11.92 6.73
N ILE A 99 26.66 11.40 5.78
CA ILE A 99 27.66 10.38 6.08
C ILE A 99 28.96 11.12 6.39
N GLU A 100 29.32 11.18 7.66
CA GLU A 100 30.65 11.62 8.07
C GLU A 100 31.67 10.53 7.72
N ASP A 101 32.72 10.91 7.00
CA ASP A 101 33.83 10.00 6.74
C ASP A 101 34.64 9.84 8.04
N SER A 102 34.43 8.71 8.72
CA SER A 102 35.08 8.38 10.00
C SER A 102 36.61 8.23 9.91
N ARG A 103 37.18 8.36 8.70
CA ARG A 103 38.63 8.41 8.48
C ARG A 103 39.28 9.73 8.88
N LEU A 104 38.50 10.78 9.17
CA LEU A 104 38.99 12.10 9.56
C LEU A 104 38.69 12.47 11.02
N ILE A 105 38.70 11.51 11.95
CA ILE A 105 38.68 11.82 13.38
C ILE A 105 40.10 12.25 13.81
N THR A 106 40.50 13.46 13.44
CA THR A 106 41.54 14.18 14.17
C THR A 106 40.93 14.72 15.46
N ARG A 107 41.63 14.59 16.60
CA ARG A 107 41.16 15.11 17.90
C ARG A 107 41.01 16.64 17.83
N GLY A 108 39.80 17.10 17.52
CA GLY A 108 39.40 18.49 17.40
C GLY A 108 37.99 18.56 16.80
N SER A 109 37.24 19.62 17.05
CA SER A 109 35.91 19.82 16.47
C SER A 109 36.03 19.94 14.94
N GLY A 110 35.91 18.82 14.24
CA GLY A 110 35.93 18.76 12.79
C GLY A 110 34.67 19.41 12.23
N SER A 111 34.85 20.43 11.38
CA SER A 111 33.75 20.97 10.58
C SER A 111 33.26 19.89 9.64
N SER A 112 31.94 19.63 9.58
CA SER A 112 31.31 18.67 8.66
C SER A 112 31.40 19.08 7.17
N THR A 113 32.31 20.00 6.84
CA THR A 113 32.58 20.48 5.48
C THR A 113 33.06 19.32 4.63
N GLY A 114 32.32 19.02 3.56
CA GLY A 114 32.66 17.97 2.60
C GLY A 114 32.02 16.61 2.87
N ALA A 115 31.20 16.45 3.92
CA ALA A 115 30.47 15.20 4.16
C ALA A 115 29.40 14.97 3.08
N VAL A 116 29.33 13.74 2.56
CA VAL A 116 28.35 13.39 1.52
C VAL A 116 26.96 13.36 2.14
N THR A 117 26.07 14.19 1.60
CA THR A 117 24.64 14.14 1.93
C THR A 117 23.94 13.18 0.99
N ARG A 118 23.36 12.11 1.54
CA ARG A 118 22.56 11.16 0.79
C ARG A 118 21.09 11.39 1.11
N ILE A 119 20.32 11.67 0.05
CA ILE A 119 18.86 11.77 0.10
C ILE A 119 18.30 10.54 -0.59
N SER A 120 17.41 9.83 0.08
CA SER A 120 16.69 8.69 -0.48
C SER A 120 15.21 8.83 -0.19
N PHE A 121 14.39 8.58 -1.20
CA PHE A 121 12.94 8.51 -1.06
C PHE A 121 12.46 7.16 -1.61
N CYS A 122 11.43 6.61 -0.99
CA CYS A 122 10.74 5.42 -1.48
C CYS A 122 9.25 5.74 -1.57
N LEU A 123 8.69 5.66 -2.77
CA LEU A 123 7.27 5.85 -3.03
C LEU A 123 6.60 4.49 -3.16
N HIS A 124 5.52 4.27 -2.43
CA HIS A 124 4.72 3.05 -2.53
C HIS A 124 3.51 3.30 -3.43
N ASP A 125 3.60 2.89 -4.70
CA ASP A 125 2.52 3.03 -5.69
C ASP A 125 1.98 1.65 -6.13
N PRO A 126 1.17 0.98 -5.28
CA PRO A 126 0.60 -0.33 -5.59
C PRO A 126 -0.48 -0.26 -6.68
N SER A 127 -0.92 0.94 -7.05
CA SER A 127 -2.03 1.19 -7.96
C SER A 127 -1.56 1.61 -9.36
N HIS A 128 -0.24 1.62 -9.60
CA HIS A 128 0.37 2.03 -10.86
C HIS A 128 -0.08 3.42 -11.34
N TYR A 129 -0.29 4.33 -10.39
CA TYR A 129 -0.67 5.71 -10.68
C TYR A 129 0.43 6.46 -11.43
N PHE A 130 1.70 6.21 -11.10
CA PHE A 130 2.83 6.86 -11.75
C PHE A 130 3.18 6.16 -13.06
N LYS A 131 3.09 6.90 -14.16
CA LYS A 131 3.66 6.50 -15.46
C LYS A 131 5.14 6.87 -15.58
N SER A 132 5.56 7.90 -14.87
CA SER A 132 6.95 8.36 -14.73
C SER A 132 7.09 9.17 -13.45
N ALA A 133 8.31 9.25 -12.91
CA ALA A 133 8.66 10.14 -11.82
C ALA A 133 10.02 10.77 -12.11
N SER A 134 10.16 12.07 -11.87
CA SER A 134 11.43 12.80 -11.98
C SER A 134 11.68 13.58 -10.70
N PHE A 135 12.96 13.68 -10.32
CA PHE A 135 13.37 14.33 -9.09
C PHE A 135 14.42 15.36 -9.43
N VAL A 136 14.21 16.58 -8.96
CA VAL A 136 15.11 17.71 -9.19
C VAL A 136 15.60 18.18 -7.83
N TYR A 137 16.90 18.11 -7.61
CA TYR A 137 17.55 18.72 -6.47
C TYR A 137 18.10 20.08 -6.91
N ASN A 138 17.75 21.13 -6.18
CA ASN A 138 18.34 22.46 -6.34
C ASN A 138 19.28 22.71 -5.16
N TRP A 139 20.55 22.99 -5.46
CA TRP A 139 21.53 23.40 -4.46
C TRP A 139 21.92 24.85 -4.67
N ASP A 140 21.58 25.69 -3.69
CA ASP A 140 22.13 27.04 -3.54
C ASP A 140 23.40 26.98 -2.67
N PHE A 141 24.53 27.43 -3.23
CA PHE A 141 25.80 27.48 -2.51
C PHE A 141 25.97 28.76 -1.67
N GLY A 142 25.04 29.73 -1.78
CA GLY A 142 25.09 31.00 -1.06
C GLY A 142 26.04 32.03 -1.67
N ASP A 143 26.75 31.69 -2.75
CA ASP A 143 27.64 32.57 -3.52
C ASP A 143 26.98 33.09 -4.83
N GLY A 144 25.68 32.81 -5.00
CA GLY A 144 24.92 33.14 -6.20
C GLY A 144 24.97 32.07 -7.30
N VAL A 145 25.70 30.96 -7.08
CA VAL A 145 25.71 29.80 -7.99
C VAL A 145 24.63 28.80 -7.56
N TYR A 146 23.94 28.24 -8.55
CA TYR A 146 22.93 27.19 -8.36
C TYR A 146 23.26 25.97 -9.22
N GLN A 147 23.07 24.77 -8.66
CA GLN A 147 23.18 23.51 -9.38
C GLN A 147 21.83 22.79 -9.40
N ILE A 148 21.43 22.32 -10.58
CA ILE A 148 20.18 21.59 -10.81
C ILE A 148 20.52 20.27 -11.52
N THR A 149 20.12 19.14 -10.93
CA THR A 149 20.32 17.82 -11.54
C THR A 149 19.48 17.64 -12.81
N LYS A 150 20.13 17.32 -13.94
CA LYS A 150 19.45 16.93 -15.19
C LYS A 150 19.09 15.44 -15.23
N GLU A 151 19.89 14.59 -14.59
CA GLU A 151 19.68 13.16 -14.30
C GLU A 151 20.24 12.87 -12.89
N PRO A 152 19.79 11.82 -12.17
CA PRO A 152 20.21 11.56 -10.79
C PRO A 152 21.65 11.02 -10.72
N PHE A 153 22.62 11.88 -10.92
CA PHE A 153 23.97 11.73 -10.40
C PHE A 153 24.61 13.11 -10.27
N VAL A 154 25.23 13.38 -9.12
CA VAL A 154 26.06 14.56 -8.91
C VAL A 154 27.38 14.09 -8.34
N TYR A 155 28.46 14.51 -8.99
CA TYR A 155 29.83 14.39 -8.54
C TYR A 155 30.36 15.82 -8.36
N TYR A 156 31.02 16.08 -7.25
CA TYR A 156 31.70 17.34 -6.97
C TYR A 156 33.19 17.06 -6.75
N ASN A 157 34.05 17.91 -7.32
CA ASN A 157 35.51 17.74 -7.34
C ASN A 157 36.15 18.51 -6.18
#